data_AF-A0A1Z9UL09-F1
#
_entry.id   AF-A0A1Z9UL09-F1
#
_cell.length_a   1.000
_cell.length_b   1.000
_cell.length_c   1.000
_cell.angle_alpha   90.00
_cell.angle_beta   90.00
_cell.angle_gamma   90.00
#
_symmetry.space_group_name_H-M   'P 1'
#
loop_
_entity.id
_entity.type
_entity.pdbx_description
1 polymer ?
#
loop_
_entity_poly.entity_id
_entity_poly.type
_entity_poly.pdbx_seq_one_letter_code
_entity_poly.pdbx_strand_id
1 'polypeptide(L)'
;MNLFLVGTIIFVFIYLILSWFAKTSSKKIAHFLKRLAVLLSLALATLLTLGGKYLFSLPFLLILLTGLKIKGLTAFQMLQLWRLIQFLKNSGRFSQGRFNQPQGSSSVSINEAYRLLGLKKGCSKEEVLKVAKKLQQKIHP
;
A
#
# COMPACT_ATOMS: atom_id res chain seq x y z
N MET A 1 -40.72 39.87 3.69
CA MET A 1 -39.76 39.07 4.48
C MET A 1 -40.09 39.24 5.95
N ASN A 2 -40.81 38.29 6.55
CA ASN A 2 -41.12 38.37 7.97
C ASN A 2 -39.91 37.87 8.76
N LEU A 3 -38.96 38.77 9.02
CA LEU A 3 -37.75 38.49 9.81
C LEU A 3 -38.09 37.88 11.19
N PHE A 4 -39.22 38.29 11.78
CA PHE A 4 -39.75 37.68 13.00
C PHE A 4 -40.11 36.19 12.83
N LEU A 5 -40.77 35.82 11.73
CA LEU A 5 -41.12 34.42 11.41
C LEU A 5 -39.87 33.58 11.19
N VAL A 6 -38.90 34.10 10.43
CA VAL A 6 -37.61 33.43 10.19
C VAL A 6 -36.84 33.25 11.51
N GLY A 7 -36.81 34.27 12.36
CA GLY A 7 -36.17 34.22 13.67
C GLY A 7 -36.78 33.17 14.60
N THR A 8 -38.11 33.10 14.69
CA THR A 8 -38.81 32.09 15.49
C THR A 8 -38.56 30.68 14.96
N ILE A 9 -38.57 30.48 13.64
CA ILE A 9 -38.26 29.18 13.02
C ILE A 9 -36.85 28.72 13.38
N ILE A 10 -35.85 29.60 13.25
CA ILE A 10 -34.46 29.30 13.60
C ILE A 10 -34.34 28.96 15.09
N PHE A 11 -35.01 29.72 15.96
CA PHE A 11 -34.99 29.49 17.40
C PHE A 11 -35.55 28.11 17.78
N VAL A 12 -36.70 27.72 17.22
CA VAL A 12 -37.29 26.39 17.43
C VAL A 12 -36.36 25.29 16.92
N PHE A 13 -35.71 25.51 15.78
CA PHE A 13 -34.77 24.54 15.20
C PHE A 13 -33.54 24.32 16.09
N ILE A 14 -32.94 25.41 16.59
CA ILE A 14 -31.81 25.35 17.53
C ILE A 14 -32.23 24.64 18.82
N TYR A 15 -33.39 24.95 19.36
CA TYR A 15 -33.92 24.30 20.57
C TYR A 15 -34.07 22.79 20.38
N LEU A 16 -34.60 22.35 19.24
CA LEU A 16 -34.70 20.93 18.88
C LEU A 16 -33.33 20.23 18.84
N ILE A 17 -32.34 20.86 18.20
CA ILE A 17 -30.97 20.33 18.13
C ILE A 17 -30.36 20.21 19.52
N LEU A 18 -30.47 21.26 20.35
CA LEU A 18 -29.94 21.25 21.71
C LEU A 18 -30.63 20.21 22.59
N SER A 19 -31.95 20.08 22.48
CA SER A 19 -32.73 19.09 23.24
C SER A 19 -32.36 17.66 22.85
N TRP A 20 -32.14 17.40 21.55
CA TRP A 20 -31.65 16.12 21.06
C TRP A 20 -30.21 15.84 21.53
N PHE A 21 -29.34 16.85 21.48
CA PHE A 21 -27.95 16.74 21.93
C PHE A 21 -27.86 16.44 23.43
N ALA A 22 -28.65 17.12 24.27
CA ALA A 22 -28.68 16.93 25.72
C ALA A 22 -29.18 15.53 26.14
N LYS A 23 -30.09 14.92 25.37
CA LYS A 23 -30.64 13.59 25.65
C LYS A 23 -29.79 12.44 25.09
N THR A 24 -28.85 12.73 24.20
CA THR A 24 -28.04 11.71 23.52
C THR A 24 -26.77 11.41 24.31
N SER A 25 -26.40 10.13 24.44
CA SER A 25 -25.17 9.76 25.15
C SER A 25 -23.91 10.23 24.43
N SER A 26 -22.88 10.61 25.20
CA SER A 26 -21.61 11.16 24.68
C SER A 26 -20.92 10.23 23.66
N LYS A 27 -21.06 8.91 23.84
CA LYS A 27 -20.53 7.91 22.89
C LYS A 27 -21.25 7.98 21.53
N LYS A 28 -22.58 8.14 21.53
CA LYS A 28 -23.38 8.21 20.29
C LYS A 28 -23.12 9.52 19.54
N ILE A 29 -22.99 10.63 20.28
CA ILE A 29 -22.58 11.94 19.74
C ILE A 29 -21.21 11.84 19.08
N ALA A 30 -20.21 11.25 19.77
CA ALA A 30 -18.87 11.10 19.21
C ALA A 30 -18.87 10.27 17.92
N HIS A 31 -19.63 9.18 17.88
CA HIS A 31 -19.77 8.36 16.67
C HIS A 31 -20.49 9.10 15.54
N PHE A 32 -21.54 9.87 15.85
CA PHE A 32 -22.26 10.68 14.88
C PHE A 32 -21.36 11.78 14.30
N LEU A 33 -20.70 12.59 15.15
CA LEU A 33 -19.73 13.60 14.73
C LEU A 33 -18.63 13.00 13.88
N LYS A 34 -18.10 11.83 14.27
CA LYS A 34 -17.06 11.14 13.50
C LYS A 34 -17.56 10.73 12.11
N ARG A 35 -18.77 10.18 12.00
CA ARG A 35 -19.39 9.85 10.69
C ARG A 35 -19.64 11.10 9.85
N LEU A 36 -20.16 12.16 10.47
CA LEU A 36 -20.47 13.42 9.82
C LEU A 36 -19.20 14.10 9.29
N ALA A 37 -18.13 14.13 10.09
CA ALA A 37 -16.82 14.62 9.69
C ALA A 37 -16.24 13.83 8.52
N VAL A 38 -16.35 12.49 8.53
CA VAL A 38 -15.90 11.65 7.41
C VAL A 38 -16.71 11.93 6.14
N LEU A 39 -18.03 12.05 6.21
CA LEU A 39 -18.90 12.39 5.06
C LEU A 39 -18.59 13.77 4.50
N LEU A 40 -18.48 14.80 5.35
CA LEU A 40 -18.08 16.15 4.95
C LEU A 40 -16.70 16.15 4.29
N SER A 41 -15.74 15.45 4.89
CA SER A 41 -14.39 15.33 4.37
C SER A 41 -14.37 14.69 2.98
N LEU A 42 -15.18 13.64 2.76
CA LEU A 42 -15.30 13.00 1.45
C LEU A 42 -15.93 13.94 0.41
N ALA A 43 -17.00 14.64 0.76
CA ALA A 43 -17.68 15.58 -0.14
C ALA A 43 -16.79 16.79 -0.51
N LEU A 44 -16.05 17.33 0.46
CA LEU A 44 -15.07 18.39 0.22
C LEU A 44 -13.92 17.89 -0.65
N ALA A 45 -13.39 16.70 -0.37
CA ALA A 45 -12.33 16.12 -1.18
C ALA A 45 -12.77 15.97 -2.64
N THR A 46 -13.94 15.40 -2.92
CA THR A 46 -14.43 15.24 -4.30
C THR A 46 -14.68 16.58 -5.00
N LEU A 47 -15.25 17.57 -4.29
CA LEU A 47 -15.46 18.91 -4.85
C LEU A 47 -14.13 19.58 -5.22
N LEU A 48 -13.12 19.49 -4.36
CA LEU A 48 -11.83 20.13 -4.57
C LEU A 48 -10.97 19.42 -5.63
N THR A 49 -11.06 18.10 -5.74
CA THR A 49 -10.38 17.37 -6.82
C THR A 49 -11.00 17.66 -8.18
N LEU A 50 -12.33 17.77 -8.27
CA LEU A 50 -13.03 18.24 -9.47
C LEU A 50 -12.63 19.69 -9.83
N GLY A 51 -12.43 20.53 -8.83
CA GLY A 51 -11.95 21.91 -9.00
C GLY A 51 -10.44 22.07 -9.29
N GLY A 52 -9.70 20.97 -9.52
CA GLY A 52 -8.27 20.98 -9.84
C GLY A 52 -7.34 21.32 -8.68
N LYS A 53 -7.87 21.50 -7.46
CA LYS A 53 -7.09 21.87 -6.25
C LYS A 53 -6.76 20.64 -5.40
N TYR A 54 -6.04 19.69 -5.99
CA TYR A 54 -5.68 18.42 -5.33
C TYR A 54 -4.92 18.61 -4.01
N LEU A 55 -4.06 19.63 -3.92
CA LEU A 55 -3.27 19.90 -2.72
C LEU A 55 -4.13 20.20 -1.49
N PHE A 56 -5.27 20.88 -1.67
CA PHE A 56 -6.19 21.18 -0.58
C PHE A 56 -7.10 19.99 -0.21
N SER A 57 -7.26 19.00 -1.09
CA SER A 57 -8.03 17.78 -0.79
C SER A 57 -7.26 16.79 0.12
N LEU A 58 -5.95 16.96 0.21
CA LEU A 58 -5.01 16.09 0.92
C LEU A 58 -5.26 15.98 2.44
N PRO A 59 -5.45 17.07 3.21
CA PRO A 59 -5.82 16.97 4.64
C PRO A 59 -7.15 16.23 4.86
N PHE A 60 -8.12 16.40 3.96
CA PHE A 60 -9.41 15.71 4.03
C PHE A 60 -9.27 14.20 3.79
N LEU A 61 -8.39 13.80 2.86
CA LEU A 61 -8.05 12.39 2.67
C LEU A 61 -7.41 11.78 3.92
N LEU A 62 -6.48 12.48 4.58
CA LEU A 62 -5.84 11.99 5.81
C LEU A 62 -6.85 11.78 6.96
N ILE A 63 -7.80 12.71 7.12
CA ILE A 63 -8.92 12.58 8.06
C ILE A 63 -9.78 11.35 7.72
N LEU A 64 -10.01 11.09 6.44
CA LEU A 64 -10.73 9.90 5.98
C LEU A 64 -10.00 8.62 6.38
N LEU A 65 -8.70 8.52 6.11
CA LEU A 65 -7.87 7.35 6.43
C LEU A 65 -7.88 7.05 7.95
N THR A 66 -7.73 8.07 8.79
CA THR A 66 -7.81 7.89 10.25
C THR A 66 -9.22 7.54 10.73
N GLY A 67 -10.25 8.06 10.06
CA GLY A 67 -11.66 7.78 10.31
C GLY A 67 -12.02 6.31 10.10
N LEU A 68 -11.53 5.72 9.01
CA LEU A 68 -11.86 4.35 8.60
C LEU A 68 -11.18 3.25 9.44
N LYS A 69 -10.26 3.58 10.37
CA LYS A 69 -9.60 2.61 11.27
C LYS A 69 -9.06 1.36 10.54
N ILE A 70 -8.62 1.49 9.29
CA ILE A 70 -8.07 0.36 8.54
C ILE A 70 -6.69 0.07 9.14
N LYS A 71 -6.61 -0.97 9.96
CA LYS A 71 -5.33 -1.48 10.49
C LYS A 71 -4.46 -1.83 9.27
N GLY A 72 -3.36 -1.11 9.07
CA GLY A 72 -2.42 -1.39 7.97
C GLY A 72 -2.30 -0.31 6.88
N LEU A 73 -3.18 0.69 6.83
CA LEU A 73 -3.11 1.79 5.85
C LEU A 73 -2.84 3.14 6.53
N THR A 74 -1.90 3.16 7.47
CA THR A 74 -1.42 4.43 8.03
C THR A 74 -0.61 5.17 6.97
N ALA A 75 -0.57 6.51 6.99
CA ALA A 75 0.21 7.30 6.03
C ALA A 75 1.67 6.84 5.93
N PHE A 76 2.27 6.45 7.07
CA PHE A 76 3.63 5.90 7.12
C PHE A 76 3.77 4.54 6.40
N GLN A 77 2.76 3.67 6.52
CA GLN A 77 2.73 2.38 5.82
C GLN A 77 2.59 2.60 4.30
N MET A 78 1.80 3.60 3.89
CA MET A 78 1.69 4.01 2.49
C MET A 78 3.03 4.49 1.91
N LEU A 79 3.81 5.25 2.68
CA LEU A 79 5.17 5.65 2.29
C LEU A 79 6.13 4.46 2.17
N GLN A 80 6.06 3.50 3.10
CA GLN A 80 6.85 2.27 3.03
C GLN A 80 6.49 1.43 1.80
N LEU A 81 5.21 1.27 1.50
CA LEU A 81 4.71 0.61 0.29
C LEU A 81 5.18 1.33 -0.98
N TRP A 82 5.10 2.65 -1.02
CA TRP A 82 5.58 3.43 -2.17
C TRP A 82 7.08 3.24 -2.42
N ARG A 83 7.89 3.21 -1.35
CA ARG A 83 9.32 2.89 -1.46
C ARG A 83 9.57 1.47 -1.97
N LEU A 84 8.79 0.49 -1.51
CA LEU A 84 8.88 -0.88 -1.98
C LEU A 84 8.54 -0.96 -3.47
N ILE A 85 7.47 -0.29 -3.90
CA ILE A 85 7.08 -0.23 -5.32
C ILE A 85 8.19 0.42 -6.15
N GLN A 86 8.79 1.52 -5.68
CA GLN A 86 9.92 2.17 -6.34
C GLN A 86 11.13 1.23 -6.45
N PHE A 87 11.47 0.51 -5.36
CA PHE A 87 12.54 -0.47 -5.35
C PHE A 87 12.28 -1.62 -6.34
N LEU A 88 11.06 -2.18 -6.34
CA LEU A 88 10.67 -3.25 -7.26
C LEU A 88 10.70 -2.78 -8.71
N LYS A 89 10.24 -1.56 -8.99
CA LYS A 89 10.29 -0.97 -10.33
C LYS A 89 11.73 -0.76 -10.81
N ASN A 90 12.60 -0.28 -9.92
CA ASN A 90 14.03 -0.07 -10.22
C ASN A 90 14.84 -1.37 -10.26
N SER A 91 14.34 -2.46 -9.64
CA SER A 91 15.01 -3.77 -9.64
C SER A 91 14.99 -4.48 -10.99
N GLY A 92 14.32 -3.92 -12.00
CA GLY A 92 14.31 -4.43 -13.39
C GLY A 92 13.61 -5.78 -13.59
N ARG A 93 13.25 -6.50 -12.51
CA ARG A 93 12.58 -7.81 -12.53
C ARG A 93 11.14 -7.76 -13.07
N PHE A 94 10.51 -6.59 -13.07
CA PHE A 94 9.13 -6.38 -13.53
C PHE A 94 9.04 -5.54 -14.82
N SER A 95 10.15 -5.38 -15.55
CA SER A 95 10.10 -4.74 -16.86
C SER A 95 9.32 -5.63 -17.84
N GLN A 96 8.14 -5.17 -18.25
CA GLN A 96 7.27 -5.80 -19.26
C GLN A 96 7.97 -6.05 -20.62
N GLY A 97 9.17 -5.49 -20.84
CA GLY A 97 9.97 -5.71 -22.05
C GLY A 97 10.79 -7.01 -22.09
N ARG A 98 10.82 -7.81 -21.01
CA ARG A 98 11.59 -9.08 -20.95
C ARG A 98 10.73 -10.34 -20.81
N PHE A 99 9.42 -10.26 -21.04
CA PHE A 99 8.55 -11.45 -21.02
C PHE A 99 8.87 -12.45 -22.14
N ASN A 100 9.57 -12.00 -23.19
CA ASN A 100 9.99 -12.79 -24.35
C ASN A 100 11.51 -13.10 -24.38
N GLN A 101 12.27 -12.75 -23.34
CA GLN A 101 13.65 -13.23 -23.21
C GLN A 101 13.62 -14.56 -22.46
N PRO A 102 14.19 -15.64 -23.00
CA PRO A 102 14.29 -16.89 -22.25
C PRO A 102 14.97 -16.61 -20.92
N GLN A 103 14.35 -17.07 -19.83
CA GLN A 103 14.96 -17.16 -18.50
C GLN A 103 16.43 -17.55 -18.68
N GLY A 104 17.35 -16.74 -18.12
CA GLY A 104 18.79 -16.94 -18.26
C GLY A 104 19.09 -18.42 -18.23
N SER A 105 19.51 -18.94 -19.37
CA SER A 105 19.69 -20.37 -19.55
C SER A 105 20.74 -20.80 -18.54
N SER A 106 20.31 -21.44 -17.46
CA SER A 106 21.15 -22.24 -16.58
C SER A 106 21.68 -23.49 -17.29
N SER A 107 21.78 -23.45 -18.63
CA SER A 107 22.47 -24.44 -19.44
C SER A 107 23.96 -24.20 -19.28
N VAL A 108 24.50 -24.71 -18.18
CA VAL A 108 25.95 -24.85 -18.02
C VAL A 108 26.44 -25.71 -19.17
N SER A 109 27.31 -25.17 -20.02
CA SER A 109 27.88 -25.95 -21.11
C SER A 109 28.75 -27.08 -20.53
N ILE A 110 28.90 -28.20 -21.25
CA ILE A 110 29.73 -29.33 -20.76
C ILE A 110 31.14 -28.86 -20.39
N ASN A 111 31.72 -27.94 -21.18
CA ASN A 111 33.02 -27.33 -20.88
C ASN A 111 33.02 -26.58 -19.55
N GLU A 112 31.96 -25.81 -19.30
CA GLU A 112 31.81 -25.00 -18.10
C GLU A 112 31.55 -25.86 -16.87
N ALA A 113 30.81 -26.97 -17.01
CA ALA A 113 30.63 -27.96 -15.96
C ALA A 113 31.98 -28.60 -15.55
N TYR A 114 32.82 -28.96 -16.52
CA TYR A 114 34.17 -29.46 -16.23
C TYR A 114 35.06 -28.39 -15.55
N ARG A 115 34.97 -27.13 -15.98
CA ARG A 115 35.69 -26.02 -15.34
C ARG A 115 35.23 -25.75 -13.91
N LEU A 116 33.92 -25.82 -13.65
CA LEU A 116 33.33 -25.65 -12.31
C LEU A 116 33.75 -26.77 -11.36
N LEU A 117 33.87 -28.00 -11.86
CA LEU A 117 34.40 -29.14 -11.12
C LEU A 117 35.94 -29.13 -11.02
N GLY A 118 36.64 -28.24 -11.74
CA GLY A 118 38.10 -28.21 -11.77
C GLY A 118 38.74 -29.43 -12.47
N LEU A 119 38.00 -30.10 -13.36
CA LEU A 119 38.42 -31.31 -14.08
C LEU A 119 38.69 -31.01 -15.56
N LYS A 120 39.57 -31.80 -16.19
CA LYS A 120 39.82 -31.73 -17.64
C LYS A 120 38.85 -32.66 -18.38
N LYS A 121 38.54 -32.34 -19.65
CA LYS A 121 37.76 -33.23 -20.51
C LYS A 121 38.52 -34.54 -20.73
N GLY A 122 37.85 -35.67 -20.54
CA GLY A 122 38.45 -37.02 -20.62
C GLY A 122 38.65 -37.74 -19.28
N CYS A 123 38.26 -37.13 -18.15
CA CYS A 123 38.29 -37.77 -16.83
C CYS A 123 37.35 -38.98 -16.73
N SER A 124 37.70 -39.93 -15.85
CA SER A 124 36.87 -41.10 -15.59
C SER A 124 35.60 -40.72 -14.83
N LYS A 125 34.54 -41.52 -14.99
CA LYS A 125 33.26 -41.30 -14.29
C LYS A 125 33.42 -41.26 -12.77
N GLU A 126 34.34 -42.04 -12.24
CA GLU A 126 34.64 -42.16 -10.81
C GLU A 126 35.28 -40.89 -10.25
N GLU A 127 36.19 -40.26 -11.00
CA GLU A 127 36.82 -38.99 -10.64
C GLU A 127 35.80 -37.86 -10.54
N VAL A 128 34.89 -37.78 -11.51
CA VAL A 128 33.81 -36.79 -11.54
C VAL A 128 32.91 -36.93 -10.30
N LEU A 129 32.51 -38.15 -9.97
CA LEU A 129 31.67 -38.45 -8.79
C LEU A 129 32.37 -38.06 -7.48
N LYS A 130 33.66 -38.34 -7.35
CA LYS A 130 34.45 -38.01 -6.15
C LYS A 130 34.53 -36.50 -5.93
N VAL A 131 34.79 -35.73 -6.99
CA VAL A 131 34.91 -34.26 -6.89
C VAL A 131 33.55 -33.60 -6.65
N ALA A 132 32.50 -34.07 -7.34
CA ALA A 132 31.14 -33.58 -7.13
C ALA A 132 30.67 -33.78 -5.67
N LYS A 133 30.90 -34.97 -5.11
CA LYS A 133 30.54 -35.28 -3.71
C LYS A 133 31.30 -34.38 -2.72
N LYS A 134 32.59 -34.14 -2.96
CA LYS A 134 33.42 -33.24 -2.13
C LYS A 134 32.96 -31.78 -2.22
N LEU A 135 32.53 -31.33 -3.40
CA LEU A 135 31.99 -29.98 -3.60
C LEU A 135 30.66 -29.80 -2.87
N GLN A 136 29.75 -30.78 -2.99
CA GLN A 136 28.46 -30.76 -2.29
C GLN A 136 28.63 -30.71 -0.75
N GLN A 137 29.55 -31.50 -0.19
CA GLN A 137 29.85 -31.47 1.25
C GLN A 137 30.38 -30.13 1.75
N LYS A 138 31.07 -29.35 0.90
CA LYS A 138 31.59 -28.02 1.26
C LYS A 138 30.54 -26.90 1.18
N ILE A 139 29.53 -27.05 0.31
CA ILE A 139 28.52 -26.03 0.03
C ILE A 139 27.23 -26.30 0.83
N HIS A 140 27.11 -27.46 1.46
CA HIS A 140 25.98 -27.76 2.33
C HIS A 140 25.88 -26.69 3.45
N PRO A 141 24.74 -26.00 3.59
CA PRO A 141 24.54 -25.01 4.65
C PRO A 141 24.48 -25.63 6.05
#